data_AF-A0A7Y1VGE4-F1
#
_entry.id   AF-A0A7Y1VGE4-F1
#
_cell.length_a   1.000
_cell.length_b   1.000
_cell.length_c   1.000
_cell.angle_alpha   90.00
_cell.angle_beta   90.00
_cell.angle_gamma   90.00
#
_symmetry.space_group_name_H-M   'P 1'
#
loop_
_entity.id
_entity.type
_entity.pdbx_description
1 polymer ?
#
loop_
_entity_poly.entity_id
_entity_poly.type
_entity_poly.pdbx_seq_one_letter_code
_entity_poly.pdbx_strand_id
1 'polypeptide(L)'
;ARPLLDWSSSAFGSFDIERYGYQTSFYLVNELYEEIGPAAFAEMLVAADLDYTAYPASDPTETVFVAANWRRFFDLAERIGGSEQADDLFRSYVLREEDAALLDERSAAIEAYEAFVLRSRPYDVPINVRDALNAWAFDAALERIDEADAALSDLLALDARAAASDFDLPIDLTQEYYAGDFDRIAPTLEVYSRALDRLDEVAPLRERSLSWLETAGLGDTDINYYFDLATARINSGNPLGAIEAADQAVEQFSGLGAAGLRKIGLRAVIGAVLLALAGFAIRLGIALARRRSSPTLRLDALEGGDDESIDRVA
;
A
#
# COMPACT_ATOMS: atom_id res chain seq x y z
N ALA A 1 -10.01 -42.82 -37.10
CA ALA A 1 -8.65 -42.29 -37.32
C ALA A 1 -7.76 -42.81 -36.18
N ARG A 2 -6.43 -42.85 -36.32
CA ARG A 2 -5.52 -43.12 -35.19
C ARG A 2 -5.02 -41.77 -34.67
N PRO A 3 -5.09 -41.46 -33.37
CA PRO A 3 -4.58 -40.19 -32.84
C PRO A 3 -3.10 -39.95 -33.18
N LEU A 4 -2.73 -38.71 -33.53
CA LEU A 4 -1.32 -38.34 -33.70
C LEU A 4 -0.53 -38.49 -32.39
N LEU A 5 -1.15 -38.43 -31.22
CA LEU A 5 -0.44 -38.71 -29.95
C LEU A 5 0.01 -40.17 -29.83
N ASP A 6 -0.59 -41.10 -30.56
CA ASP A 6 -0.16 -42.50 -30.62
C ASP A 6 0.96 -42.74 -31.63
N TRP A 7 1.38 -41.69 -32.35
CA TRP A 7 2.56 -41.67 -33.20
C TRP A 7 3.80 -41.46 -32.33
N SER A 8 4.22 -42.51 -31.62
CA SER A 8 5.42 -42.49 -30.76
C SER A 8 6.52 -43.41 -31.28
N SER A 9 7.74 -43.22 -30.75
CA SER A 9 8.99 -43.73 -31.31
C SER A 9 9.16 -45.26 -31.36
N SER A 10 8.26 -46.02 -30.77
CA SER A 10 8.22 -47.49 -30.91
C SER A 10 7.56 -47.94 -32.22
N ALA A 11 6.93 -47.02 -32.97
CA ALA A 11 6.29 -47.27 -34.25
C ALA A 11 7.15 -46.88 -35.48
N PHE A 12 8.39 -46.40 -35.26
CA PHE A 12 9.39 -46.22 -36.31
C PHE A 12 9.78 -47.60 -36.88
N GLY A 13 9.00 -48.08 -37.85
CA GLY A 13 9.20 -49.42 -38.39
C GLY A 13 8.21 -49.80 -39.49
N SER A 14 7.00 -49.21 -39.53
CA SER A 14 6.10 -49.38 -40.67
C SER A 14 5.90 -48.06 -41.43
N PHE A 15 6.25 -48.10 -42.70
CA PHE A 15 6.12 -46.99 -43.65
C PHE A 15 4.70 -46.40 -43.69
N ASP A 16 3.67 -47.22 -43.45
CA ASP A 16 2.28 -46.78 -43.44
C ASP A 16 1.95 -45.90 -42.23
N ILE A 17 2.54 -46.15 -41.05
CA ILE A 17 2.34 -45.31 -39.86
C ILE A 17 3.03 -43.95 -40.04
N GLU A 18 4.24 -43.93 -40.59
CA GLU A 18 4.95 -42.68 -40.89
C GLU A 18 4.20 -41.84 -41.92
N ARG A 19 3.75 -42.46 -43.02
CA ARG A 19 2.94 -41.77 -44.04
C ARG A 19 1.68 -41.15 -43.45
N TYR A 20 0.96 -41.89 -42.60
CA TYR A 20 -0.24 -41.38 -41.94
C TYR A 20 0.06 -40.17 -41.05
N GLY A 21 1.12 -40.25 -40.22
CA GLY A 21 1.54 -39.14 -39.35
C GLY A 21 1.81 -37.86 -40.14
N TYR A 22 2.67 -37.94 -41.17
CA TYR A 22 2.99 -36.79 -42.02
C TYR A 22 1.78 -36.21 -42.75
N GLN A 23 0.94 -37.06 -43.35
CA GLN A 23 -0.25 -36.60 -44.08
C GLN A 23 -1.28 -35.94 -43.17
N THR A 24 -1.49 -36.51 -41.98
CA THR A 24 -2.46 -35.98 -41.02
C THR A 24 -1.96 -34.68 -40.39
N SER A 25 -0.66 -34.58 -40.06
CA SER A 25 -0.08 -33.32 -39.60
C SER A 25 -0.13 -32.23 -40.66
N PHE A 26 0.16 -32.55 -41.92
CA PHE A 26 0.04 -31.59 -43.02
C PHE A 26 -1.41 -31.12 -43.18
N TYR A 27 -2.37 -32.05 -43.17
CA TYR A 27 -3.79 -31.72 -43.24
C TYR A 27 -4.21 -30.77 -42.12
N LEU A 28 -3.91 -31.10 -40.86
CA LEU A 28 -4.27 -30.26 -39.71
C LEU A 28 -3.69 -28.84 -39.82
N VAL A 29 -2.41 -28.74 -40.18
CA VAL A 29 -1.76 -27.42 -40.35
C VAL A 29 -2.37 -26.65 -41.53
N ASN A 30 -2.72 -27.33 -42.61
CA ASN A 30 -3.36 -26.72 -43.77
C ASN A 30 -4.76 -26.21 -43.44
N GLU A 31 -5.59 -26.98 -42.73
CA GLU A 31 -6.93 -26.56 -42.31
C GLU A 31 -6.85 -25.32 -41.41
N LEU A 32 -5.94 -25.32 -40.40
CA LEU A 32 -5.72 -24.14 -39.56
C LEU A 32 -5.26 -22.94 -40.38
N TYR A 33 -4.30 -23.12 -41.30
CA TYR A 33 -3.81 -22.04 -42.17
C TYR A 33 -4.90 -21.48 -43.09
N GLU A 34 -5.74 -22.34 -43.66
CA GLU A 34 -6.86 -21.93 -44.51
C GLU A 34 -7.94 -21.19 -43.73
N GLU A 35 -8.19 -21.59 -42.48
CA GLU A 35 -9.13 -20.94 -41.58
C GLU A 35 -8.66 -19.56 -41.12
N ILE A 36 -7.52 -19.49 -40.43
CA ILE A 36 -7.06 -18.24 -39.78
C ILE A 36 -6.36 -17.30 -40.77
N GLY A 37 -5.98 -17.84 -41.93
CA GLY A 37 -5.30 -17.12 -42.99
C GLY A 37 -3.80 -16.90 -42.73
N PRO A 38 -3.08 -16.41 -43.75
CA PRO A 38 -1.62 -16.33 -43.73
C PRO A 38 -1.06 -15.37 -42.68
N ALA A 39 -1.76 -14.27 -42.39
CA ALA A 39 -1.29 -13.25 -41.45
C ALA A 39 -1.33 -13.78 -40.01
N ALA A 40 -2.50 -14.25 -39.55
CA ALA A 40 -2.65 -14.79 -38.20
C ALA A 40 -1.81 -16.06 -38.00
N PHE A 41 -1.69 -16.90 -39.03
CA PHE A 41 -0.81 -18.07 -38.98
C PHE A 41 0.67 -17.66 -38.83
N ALA A 42 1.12 -16.61 -39.52
CA ALA A 42 2.48 -16.09 -39.35
C ALA A 42 2.68 -15.49 -37.94
N GLU A 43 1.70 -14.77 -37.40
CA GLU A 43 1.74 -14.23 -36.03
C GLU A 43 1.84 -15.35 -34.98
N MET A 44 1.05 -16.41 -35.14
CA MET A 44 1.13 -17.62 -34.31
C MET A 44 2.54 -18.24 -34.33
N LEU A 45 3.16 -18.34 -35.51
CA LEU A 45 4.52 -18.88 -35.63
C LEU A 45 5.58 -17.96 -35.01
N VAL A 46 5.43 -16.64 -35.15
CA VAL A 46 6.31 -15.65 -34.50
C VAL A 46 6.19 -15.75 -32.97
N ALA A 47 4.97 -15.86 -32.46
CA ALA A 47 4.74 -16.06 -31.03
C ALA A 47 5.37 -17.37 -30.52
N ALA A 48 5.31 -18.45 -31.31
CA ALA A 48 5.98 -19.69 -31.00
C ALA A 48 7.52 -19.55 -30.98
N ASP A 49 8.10 -18.84 -31.94
CA ASP A 49 9.57 -18.63 -32.07
C ASP A 49 10.13 -17.72 -30.97
N LEU A 50 9.38 -16.70 -30.58
CA LEU A 50 9.78 -15.70 -29.57
C LEU A 50 9.35 -16.06 -28.14
N ASP A 51 8.86 -17.29 -27.95
CA ASP A 51 8.38 -17.79 -26.67
C ASP A 51 7.22 -16.99 -26.03
N TYR A 52 6.41 -16.29 -26.82
CA TYR A 52 5.25 -15.55 -26.29
C TYR A 52 4.22 -16.49 -25.67
N THR A 53 3.56 -16.01 -24.61
CA THR A 53 2.45 -16.73 -23.96
C THR A 53 1.12 -16.48 -24.69
N ALA A 54 0.25 -17.48 -24.67
CA ALA A 54 -1.15 -17.33 -25.08
C ALA A 54 -2.00 -16.57 -24.03
N TYR A 55 -1.46 -16.35 -22.83
CA TYR A 55 -2.12 -15.71 -21.68
C TYR A 55 -1.29 -14.50 -21.19
N PRO A 56 -1.08 -13.47 -22.02
CA PRO A 56 -0.30 -12.30 -21.62
C PRO A 56 -1.05 -11.48 -20.56
N ALA A 57 -0.29 -10.77 -19.74
CA ALA A 57 -0.81 -9.62 -18.98
C ALA A 57 -1.11 -8.44 -19.93
N SER A 58 -1.01 -7.19 -19.47
CA SER A 58 -1.13 -6.02 -20.33
C SER A 58 -0.04 -5.91 -21.41
N ASP A 59 1.09 -6.61 -21.25
CA ASP A 59 2.15 -6.71 -22.27
C ASP A 59 1.89 -7.91 -23.21
N PRO A 60 1.51 -7.68 -24.48
CA PRO A 60 1.26 -8.77 -25.43
C PRO A 60 2.54 -9.51 -25.84
N THR A 61 3.72 -9.01 -25.48
CA THR A 61 5.03 -9.63 -25.79
C THR A 61 5.62 -10.40 -24.62
N GLU A 62 4.81 -10.67 -23.60
CA GLU A 62 5.23 -11.47 -22.46
C GLU A 62 5.65 -12.88 -22.87
N THR A 63 6.81 -13.31 -22.37
CA THR A 63 7.43 -14.60 -22.71
C THR A 63 7.18 -15.64 -21.63
N VAL A 64 7.05 -16.91 -22.02
CA VAL A 64 6.94 -18.04 -21.11
C VAL A 64 7.84 -19.20 -21.57
N PHE A 65 8.52 -19.84 -20.62
CA PHE A 65 9.30 -21.04 -20.89
C PHE A 65 8.43 -22.30 -20.73
N VAL A 66 7.71 -22.67 -21.79
CA VAL A 66 6.95 -23.93 -21.84
C VAL A 66 7.46 -24.85 -22.94
N ALA A 67 7.39 -26.16 -22.68
CA ALA A 67 7.81 -27.17 -23.65
C ALA A 67 7.00 -27.03 -24.95
N ALA A 68 7.70 -27.02 -26.09
CA ALA A 68 7.07 -27.07 -27.41
C ALA A 68 6.36 -28.42 -27.59
N ASN A 69 5.04 -28.42 -27.43
CA ASN A 69 4.19 -29.59 -27.55
C ASN A 69 2.84 -29.21 -28.18
N TRP A 70 1.97 -30.19 -28.39
CA TRP A 70 0.66 -29.97 -29.00
C TRP A 70 -0.22 -29.01 -28.19
N ARG A 71 -0.08 -28.98 -26.85
CA ARG A 71 -0.83 -28.10 -25.95
C ARG A 71 -0.49 -26.64 -26.21
N ARG A 72 0.81 -26.34 -26.31
CA ARG A 72 1.28 -25.00 -26.69
C ARG A 72 0.80 -24.61 -28.08
N PHE A 73 0.92 -25.52 -29.06
CA PHE A 73 0.48 -25.25 -30.42
C PHE A 73 -1.04 -24.97 -30.50
N PHE A 74 -1.84 -25.72 -29.74
CA PHE A 74 -3.28 -25.52 -29.60
C PHE A 74 -3.61 -24.13 -29.04
N ASP A 75 -2.99 -23.75 -27.92
CA ASP A 75 -3.21 -22.45 -27.29
C ASP A 75 -2.86 -21.27 -28.20
N LEU A 76 -1.75 -21.37 -28.93
CA LEU A 76 -1.36 -20.34 -29.88
C LEU A 76 -2.33 -20.28 -31.08
N ALA A 77 -2.80 -21.43 -31.59
CA ALA A 77 -3.75 -21.48 -32.70
C ALA A 77 -5.08 -20.81 -32.36
N GLU A 78 -5.62 -21.05 -31.17
CA GLU A 78 -6.88 -20.43 -30.75
C GLU A 78 -6.70 -18.98 -30.29
N ARG A 79 -5.78 -18.72 -29.35
CA ARG A 79 -5.73 -17.41 -28.68
C ARG A 79 -4.97 -16.33 -29.46
N ILE A 80 -3.99 -16.72 -30.27
CA ILE A 80 -3.23 -15.79 -31.12
C ILE A 80 -3.72 -15.88 -32.57
N GLY A 81 -3.86 -17.11 -33.07
CA GLY A 81 -4.35 -17.36 -34.43
C GLY A 81 -5.84 -17.06 -34.60
N GLY A 82 -6.65 -17.15 -33.55
CA GLY A 82 -8.10 -16.94 -33.62
C GLY A 82 -8.85 -18.11 -34.28
N SER A 83 -8.29 -19.32 -34.26
CA SER A 83 -8.96 -20.51 -34.80
C SER A 83 -10.21 -20.86 -33.98
N GLU A 84 -11.31 -21.12 -34.67
CA GLU A 84 -12.55 -21.64 -34.10
C GLU A 84 -12.68 -23.16 -34.34
N GLN A 85 -11.88 -23.74 -35.24
CA GLN A 85 -11.89 -25.16 -35.60
C GLN A 85 -10.79 -25.99 -34.92
N ALA A 86 -9.86 -25.36 -34.18
CA ALA A 86 -8.75 -26.07 -33.55
C ALA A 86 -9.23 -27.20 -32.64
N ASP A 87 -10.25 -26.98 -31.79
CA ASP A 87 -10.81 -28.01 -30.90
C ASP A 87 -11.24 -29.26 -31.71
N ASP A 88 -12.13 -29.08 -32.69
CA ASP A 88 -12.66 -30.17 -33.52
C ASP A 88 -11.55 -30.93 -34.27
N LEU A 89 -10.57 -30.20 -34.82
CA LEU A 89 -9.42 -30.79 -35.51
C LEU A 89 -8.55 -31.61 -34.55
N PHE A 90 -8.29 -31.11 -33.35
CA PHE A 90 -7.46 -31.82 -32.37
C PHE A 90 -8.17 -33.06 -31.83
N ARG A 91 -9.47 -32.98 -31.50
CA ARG A 91 -10.24 -34.17 -31.09
C ARG A 91 -10.29 -35.24 -32.18
N SER A 92 -10.40 -34.82 -33.44
CA SER A 92 -10.53 -35.74 -34.58
C SER A 92 -9.21 -36.43 -34.96
N TYR A 93 -8.09 -35.72 -34.84
CA TYR A 93 -6.82 -36.15 -35.44
C TYR A 93 -5.65 -36.24 -34.48
N VAL A 94 -5.64 -35.49 -33.38
CA VAL A 94 -4.48 -35.39 -32.48
C VAL A 94 -4.68 -36.23 -31.23
N LEU A 95 -5.79 -36.00 -30.52
CA LEU A 95 -6.02 -36.46 -29.16
C LEU A 95 -6.47 -37.91 -29.09
N ARG A 96 -6.09 -38.57 -28.00
CA ARG A 96 -6.75 -39.80 -27.57
C ARG A 96 -8.10 -39.47 -26.96
N GLU A 97 -8.97 -40.47 -26.84
CA GLU A 97 -10.28 -40.31 -26.20
C GLU A 97 -10.15 -39.80 -24.76
N GLU A 98 -9.16 -40.32 -24.01
CA GLU A 98 -8.87 -39.84 -22.65
C GLU A 98 -8.28 -38.42 -22.59
N ASP A 99 -7.60 -37.97 -23.64
CA ASP A 99 -6.99 -36.63 -23.70
C ASP A 99 -8.03 -35.57 -24.12
N ALA A 100 -9.15 -35.96 -24.74
CA ALA A 100 -10.18 -35.04 -25.23
C ALA A 100 -10.89 -34.28 -24.10
N ALA A 101 -11.06 -34.90 -22.92
CA ALA A 101 -11.66 -34.25 -21.75
C ALA A 101 -10.83 -33.04 -21.26
N LEU A 102 -9.51 -33.02 -21.52
CA LEU A 102 -8.66 -31.88 -21.16
C LEU A 102 -9.03 -30.60 -21.92
N LEU A 103 -9.61 -30.70 -23.12
CA LEU A 103 -10.07 -29.51 -23.86
C LEU A 103 -11.33 -28.90 -23.24
N ASP A 104 -12.19 -29.73 -22.63
CA ASP A 104 -13.37 -29.27 -21.91
C ASP A 104 -12.96 -28.54 -20.62
N GLU A 105 -12.03 -29.13 -19.85
CA GLU A 105 -11.43 -28.50 -18.67
C GLU A 105 -10.75 -27.16 -19.01
N ARG A 106 -9.98 -27.15 -20.10
CA ARG A 106 -9.34 -25.94 -20.62
C ARG A 106 -10.35 -24.85 -20.93
N SER A 107 -11.41 -25.18 -21.67
CA SER A 107 -12.43 -24.22 -22.08
C SER A 107 -13.09 -23.57 -20.86
N ALA A 108 -13.42 -24.36 -19.84
CA ALA A 108 -13.95 -23.85 -18.58
C ALA A 108 -12.95 -22.93 -17.84
N ALA A 109 -11.67 -23.31 -17.79
CA ALA A 109 -10.63 -22.49 -17.14
C ALA A 109 -10.38 -21.16 -17.89
N ILE A 110 -10.46 -21.17 -19.22
CA ILE A 110 -10.33 -19.96 -20.03
C ILE A 110 -11.51 -19.02 -19.83
N GLU A 111 -12.74 -19.55 -19.79
CA GLU A 111 -13.94 -18.75 -19.48
C GLU A 111 -13.81 -18.06 -18.11
N ALA A 112 -13.36 -18.81 -17.10
CA ALA A 112 -13.10 -18.25 -15.76
C ALA A 112 -11.99 -17.19 -15.78
N TYR A 113 -10.89 -17.45 -16.50
CA TYR A 113 -9.77 -16.51 -16.65
C TYR A 113 -10.21 -15.21 -17.33
N GLU A 114 -10.97 -15.27 -18.42
CA GLU A 114 -11.44 -14.08 -19.14
C GLU A 114 -12.44 -13.26 -18.31
N ALA A 115 -13.32 -13.94 -17.58
CA ALA A 115 -14.20 -13.29 -16.62
C ALA A 115 -13.39 -12.59 -15.51
N PHE A 116 -12.27 -13.20 -15.07
CA PHE A 116 -11.39 -12.61 -14.07
C PHE A 116 -10.58 -11.42 -14.62
N VAL A 117 -10.04 -11.49 -15.84
CA VAL A 117 -9.33 -10.38 -16.52
C VAL A 117 -10.20 -9.11 -16.57
N LEU A 118 -11.51 -9.25 -16.76
CA LEU A 118 -12.41 -8.09 -16.76
C LEU A 118 -12.57 -7.47 -15.37
N ARG A 119 -12.61 -8.29 -14.32
CA ARG A 119 -12.74 -7.84 -12.93
C ARG A 119 -11.43 -7.33 -12.32
N SER A 120 -10.29 -7.85 -12.79
CA SER A 120 -8.98 -7.49 -12.24
C SER A 120 -8.59 -6.04 -12.53
N ARG A 121 -9.18 -5.42 -13.56
CA ARG A 121 -8.86 -4.05 -13.98
C ARG A 121 -9.03 -3.04 -12.83
N PRO A 122 -8.06 -2.12 -12.64
CA PRO A 122 -6.92 -1.83 -13.52
C PRO A 122 -5.70 -2.74 -13.34
N TYR A 123 -5.76 -3.71 -12.43
CA TYR A 123 -4.66 -4.66 -12.19
C TYR A 123 -4.65 -5.77 -13.24
N ASP A 124 -3.45 -6.18 -13.64
CA ASP A 124 -3.23 -7.40 -14.42
C ASP A 124 -3.49 -8.68 -13.61
N VAL A 125 -3.81 -9.77 -14.30
CA VAL A 125 -3.94 -11.08 -13.67
C VAL A 125 -2.57 -11.57 -13.18
N PRO A 126 -2.45 -12.04 -11.92
CA PRO A 126 -1.19 -12.51 -11.35
C PRO A 126 -0.50 -13.60 -12.19
N ILE A 127 0.83 -13.60 -12.18
CA ILE A 127 1.65 -14.49 -13.01
C ILE A 127 1.38 -15.97 -12.71
N ASN A 128 1.14 -16.32 -11.45
CA ASN A 128 0.90 -17.70 -11.03
C ASN A 128 -0.36 -18.32 -11.67
N VAL A 129 -1.42 -17.53 -11.92
CA VAL A 129 -2.62 -17.96 -12.65
C VAL A 129 -2.25 -18.27 -14.11
N ARG A 130 -1.52 -17.35 -14.74
CA ARG A 130 -1.13 -17.44 -16.15
C ARG A 130 -0.14 -18.58 -16.38
N ASP A 131 0.80 -18.79 -15.46
CA ASP A 131 1.71 -19.93 -15.45
C ASP A 131 0.96 -21.26 -15.34
N ALA A 132 -0.07 -21.35 -14.48
CA ALA A 132 -0.89 -22.54 -14.35
C ALA A 132 -1.66 -22.86 -15.65
N LEU A 133 -2.19 -21.84 -16.34
CA LEU A 133 -2.81 -22.00 -17.66
C LEU A 133 -1.81 -22.46 -18.72
N ASN A 134 -0.64 -21.82 -18.80
CA ASN A 134 0.45 -22.22 -19.71
C ASN A 134 0.94 -23.66 -19.43
N ALA A 135 0.90 -24.10 -18.17
CA ALA A 135 1.26 -25.45 -17.77
C ALA A 135 0.13 -26.49 -17.98
N TRP A 136 -1.05 -26.07 -18.44
CA TRP A 136 -2.25 -26.91 -18.54
C TRP A 136 -2.67 -27.55 -17.21
N ALA A 137 -2.49 -26.80 -16.11
CA ALA A 137 -2.92 -27.18 -14.77
C ALA A 137 -4.21 -26.43 -14.40
N PHE A 138 -5.32 -26.80 -15.05
CA PHE A 138 -6.57 -26.03 -15.01
C PHE A 138 -7.20 -25.93 -13.62
N ASP A 139 -7.24 -27.03 -12.85
CA ASP A 139 -7.68 -26.98 -11.45
C ASP A 139 -6.85 -26.00 -10.62
N ALA A 140 -5.53 -26.01 -10.82
CA ALA A 140 -4.59 -25.13 -10.13
C ALA A 140 -4.70 -23.67 -10.60
N ALA A 141 -5.14 -23.42 -11.83
CA ALA A 141 -5.43 -22.09 -12.34
C ALA A 141 -6.73 -21.54 -11.73
N LEU A 142 -7.77 -22.37 -11.63
CA LEU A 142 -9.04 -22.00 -11.00
C LEU A 142 -8.86 -21.67 -9.52
N GLU A 143 -8.12 -22.51 -8.77
CA GLU A 143 -7.77 -22.23 -7.36
C GLU A 143 -7.05 -20.89 -7.21
N ARG A 144 -6.06 -20.62 -8.08
CA ARG A 144 -5.33 -19.34 -8.07
C ARG A 144 -6.18 -18.15 -8.47
N ILE A 145 -7.18 -18.33 -9.35
CA ILE A 145 -8.14 -17.27 -9.68
C ILE A 145 -8.94 -16.90 -8.43
N ASP A 146 -9.42 -17.88 -7.66
CA ASP A 146 -10.16 -17.64 -6.43
C ASP A 146 -9.30 -16.91 -5.38
N GLU A 147 -8.05 -17.34 -5.20
CA GLU A 147 -7.09 -16.66 -4.30
C GLU A 147 -6.78 -15.23 -4.77
N ALA A 148 -6.58 -15.04 -6.08
CA ALA A 148 -6.32 -13.74 -6.67
C ALA A 148 -7.52 -12.79 -6.56
N ASP A 149 -8.75 -13.28 -6.69
CA ASP A 149 -9.99 -12.50 -6.56
C ASP A 149 -10.17 -12.02 -5.11
N ALA A 150 -9.87 -12.86 -4.13
CA ALA A 150 -9.87 -12.47 -2.72
C ALA A 150 -8.82 -11.37 -2.43
N ALA A 151 -7.57 -11.58 -2.85
CA ALA A 151 -6.50 -10.60 -2.65
C ALA A 151 -6.77 -9.27 -3.39
N LEU A 152 -7.35 -9.33 -4.58
CA LEU A 152 -7.76 -8.16 -5.35
C LEU A 152 -8.85 -7.36 -4.62
N SER A 153 -9.85 -8.04 -4.06
CA SER A 153 -10.92 -7.39 -3.29
C SER A 153 -10.34 -6.61 -2.11
N ASP A 154 -9.40 -7.21 -1.37
CA ASP A 154 -8.74 -6.55 -0.25
C ASP A 154 -7.85 -5.39 -0.71
N LEU A 155 -7.11 -5.55 -1.81
CA LEU A 155 -6.28 -4.51 -2.40
C LEU A 155 -7.13 -3.32 -2.87
N LEU A 156 -8.26 -3.54 -3.55
CA LEU A 156 -9.17 -2.48 -4.01
C LEU A 156 -9.84 -1.76 -2.83
N ALA A 157 -10.23 -2.49 -1.79
CA ALA A 157 -10.80 -1.88 -0.58
C ALA A 157 -9.76 -1.00 0.12
N LEU A 158 -8.51 -1.47 0.21
CA LEU A 158 -7.41 -0.72 0.78
C LEU A 158 -7.06 0.52 -0.06
N ASP A 159 -7.02 0.39 -1.39
CA ASP A 159 -6.74 1.48 -2.33
C ASP A 159 -7.79 2.59 -2.24
N ALA A 160 -9.08 2.22 -2.20
CA ALA A 160 -10.17 3.17 -2.01
C ALA A 160 -10.07 3.94 -0.68
N ARG A 161 -9.63 3.27 0.40
CA ARG A 161 -9.40 3.91 1.71
C ARG A 161 -8.19 4.82 1.69
N ALA A 162 -7.08 4.38 1.09
CA ALA A 162 -5.87 5.19 0.95
C ALA A 162 -6.18 6.47 0.16
N ALA A 163 -6.88 6.36 -0.97
CA ALA A 163 -7.29 7.48 -1.81
C ALA A 163 -8.21 8.46 -1.07
N ALA A 164 -9.15 7.96 -0.24
CA ALA A 164 -10.02 8.81 0.58
C ALA A 164 -9.26 9.68 1.60
N SER A 165 -8.02 9.29 1.92
CA SER A 165 -7.13 9.99 2.85
C SER A 165 -5.96 10.68 2.13
N ASP A 166 -6.06 10.89 0.80
CA ASP A 166 -5.03 11.47 -0.06
C ASP A 166 -3.68 10.72 -0.02
N PHE A 167 -3.74 9.38 0.06
CA PHE A 167 -2.57 8.49 0.03
C PHE A 167 -2.60 7.54 -1.16
N ASP A 168 -1.41 7.28 -1.71
CA ASP A 168 -1.19 6.23 -2.71
C ASP A 168 -0.61 4.99 -2.03
N LEU A 169 -1.11 3.82 -2.41
CA LEU A 169 -0.51 2.58 -1.94
C LEU A 169 0.90 2.39 -2.52
N PRO A 170 1.85 1.86 -1.73
CA PRO A 170 3.20 1.62 -2.21
C PRO A 170 3.20 0.57 -3.33
N ILE A 171 4.03 0.83 -4.35
CA ILE A 171 4.17 -0.01 -5.54
C ILE A 171 4.49 -1.48 -5.24
N ASP A 172 5.17 -1.74 -4.12
CA ASP A 172 5.54 -3.08 -3.68
C ASP A 172 4.31 -3.97 -3.42
N LEU A 173 3.18 -3.41 -2.95
CA LEU A 173 1.93 -4.17 -2.79
C LEU A 173 1.39 -4.66 -4.13
N THR A 174 1.38 -3.79 -5.13
CA THR A 174 0.95 -4.14 -6.49
C THR A 174 1.88 -5.19 -7.10
N GLN A 175 3.19 -5.11 -6.84
CA GLN A 175 4.15 -6.12 -7.31
C GLN A 175 3.97 -7.47 -6.59
N GLU A 176 3.71 -7.47 -5.27
CA GLU A 176 3.38 -8.70 -4.52
C GLU A 176 2.10 -9.35 -5.05
N TYR A 177 1.09 -8.54 -5.43
CA TYR A 177 -0.13 -9.04 -6.06
C TYR A 177 0.18 -9.70 -7.40
N TYR A 178 0.95 -9.04 -8.27
CA TYR A 178 1.33 -9.59 -9.57
C TYR A 178 2.20 -10.84 -9.49
N ALA A 179 3.04 -10.95 -8.47
CA ALA A 179 3.82 -12.16 -8.22
C ALA A 179 2.95 -13.38 -7.84
N GLY A 180 1.72 -13.15 -7.36
CA GLY A 180 0.81 -14.23 -6.97
C GLY A 180 1.22 -14.97 -5.70
N ASP A 181 1.96 -14.32 -4.80
CA ASP A 181 2.31 -14.86 -3.49
C ASP A 181 1.25 -14.40 -2.47
N PHE A 182 0.07 -15.02 -2.53
CA PHE A 182 -1.10 -14.55 -1.76
C PHE A 182 -0.97 -14.78 -0.26
N ASP A 183 -0.28 -15.85 0.15
CA ASP A 183 0.07 -16.11 1.55
C ASP A 183 0.95 -14.99 2.14
N ARG A 184 1.78 -14.36 1.31
CA ARG A 184 2.64 -13.25 1.70
C ARG A 184 1.91 -11.91 1.66
N ILE A 185 1.11 -11.64 0.62
CA ILE A 185 0.46 -10.33 0.47
C ILE A 185 -0.67 -10.11 1.49
N ALA A 186 -1.44 -11.15 1.84
CA ALA A 186 -2.58 -11.04 2.74
C ALA A 186 -2.22 -10.41 4.11
N PRO A 187 -1.19 -10.89 4.85
CA PRO A 187 -0.78 -10.24 6.10
C PRO A 187 -0.23 -8.83 5.88
N THR A 188 0.39 -8.55 4.73
CA THR A 188 0.86 -7.20 4.39
C THR A 188 -0.33 -6.25 4.25
N LEU A 189 -1.36 -6.61 3.47
CA LEU A 189 -2.59 -5.83 3.32
C LEU A 189 -3.28 -5.57 4.66
N GLU A 190 -3.33 -6.56 5.55
CA GLU A 190 -3.89 -6.40 6.89
C GLU A 190 -3.12 -5.33 7.70
N VAL A 191 -1.79 -5.33 7.62
CA VAL A 191 -0.96 -4.35 8.33
C VAL A 191 -1.16 -2.93 7.78
N TYR A 192 -1.32 -2.76 6.46
CA TYR A 192 -1.68 -1.45 5.89
C TYR A 192 -3.08 -1.02 6.29
N SER A 193 -4.06 -1.93 6.28
CA SER A 193 -5.42 -1.64 6.71
C SER A 193 -5.44 -1.14 8.16
N ARG A 194 -4.68 -1.80 9.06
CA ARG A 194 -4.51 -1.39 10.45
C ARG A 194 -3.80 -0.03 10.58
N ALA A 195 -2.84 0.27 9.72
CA ALA A 195 -2.18 1.57 9.71
C ALA A 195 -3.15 2.69 9.31
N LEU A 196 -4.00 2.46 8.30
CA LEU A 196 -5.07 3.38 7.94
C LEU A 196 -6.11 3.53 9.07
N ASP A 197 -6.52 2.44 9.73
CA ASP A 197 -7.41 2.50 10.90
C ASP A 197 -6.85 3.44 11.98
N ARG A 198 -5.55 3.36 12.25
CA ARG A 198 -4.88 4.24 13.23
C ARG A 198 -4.79 5.69 12.77
N LEU A 199 -4.59 5.95 11.49
CA LEU A 199 -4.65 7.30 10.95
C LEU A 199 -6.06 7.89 11.05
N ASP A 200 -7.09 7.09 10.76
CA ASP A 200 -8.50 7.46 10.90
C ASP A 200 -8.86 7.79 12.36
N GLU A 201 -8.31 7.06 13.32
CA GLU A 201 -8.47 7.33 14.77
C GLU A 201 -7.81 8.65 15.20
N VAL A 202 -6.66 9.01 14.63
CA VAL A 202 -5.92 10.22 14.99
C VAL A 202 -6.47 11.46 14.28
N ALA A 203 -7.08 11.33 13.10
CA ALA A 203 -7.56 12.46 12.30
C ALA A 203 -8.50 13.43 13.07
N PRO A 204 -9.49 12.98 13.86
CA PRO A 204 -10.34 13.89 14.64
C PRO A 204 -9.58 14.69 15.72
N LEU A 205 -8.44 14.18 16.20
CA LEU A 205 -7.63 14.88 17.20
C LEU A 205 -7.04 16.17 16.62
N ARG A 206 -6.69 16.17 15.32
CA ARG A 206 -6.16 17.33 14.60
C ARG A 206 -7.16 18.48 14.51
N GLU A 207 -8.44 18.14 14.36
CA GLU A 207 -9.51 19.11 14.11
C GLU A 207 -10.17 19.62 15.40
N ARG A 208 -9.91 18.96 16.52
CA ARG A 208 -10.46 19.32 17.83
C ARG A 208 -9.88 20.64 18.35
N SER A 209 -10.76 21.48 18.90
CA SER A 209 -10.35 22.64 19.69
C SER A 209 -9.69 22.22 21.00
N LEU A 210 -8.47 22.68 21.25
CA LEU A 210 -7.77 22.48 22.51
C LEU A 210 -8.31 23.41 23.61
N SER A 211 -8.45 22.90 24.82
CA SER A 211 -8.69 23.73 26.00
C SER A 211 -7.43 24.54 26.36
N TRP A 212 -7.59 25.61 27.13
CA TRP A 212 -6.48 26.45 27.58
C TRP A 212 -5.38 25.68 28.34
N LEU A 213 -5.75 24.63 29.09
CA LEU A 213 -4.80 23.74 29.76
C LEU A 213 -3.99 22.93 28.76
N GLU A 214 -4.65 22.36 27.76
CA GLU A 214 -4.02 21.55 26.72
C GLU A 214 -3.14 22.41 25.81
N THR A 215 -3.55 23.65 25.51
CA THR A 215 -2.71 24.64 24.80
C THR A 215 -1.44 24.95 25.57
N ALA A 216 -1.54 25.16 26.89
CA ALA A 216 -0.36 25.35 27.74
C ALA A 216 0.52 24.09 27.80
N GLY A 217 -0.11 22.91 27.79
CA GLY A 217 0.54 21.60 27.74
C GLY A 217 1.33 21.38 26.46
N LEU A 218 0.75 21.72 25.31
CA LEU A 218 1.37 21.63 23.99
C LEU A 218 2.64 22.49 23.91
N GLY A 219 2.59 23.74 24.37
CA GLY A 219 3.73 24.65 24.28
C GLY A 219 4.11 24.93 22.82
N ASP A 220 5.39 24.73 22.49
CA ASP A 220 5.93 24.95 21.13
C ASP A 220 5.94 23.67 20.27
N THR A 221 5.36 22.56 20.76
CA THR A 221 5.32 21.31 20.00
C THR A 221 4.30 21.39 18.87
N ASP A 222 4.71 21.01 17.67
CA ASP A 222 3.79 20.86 16.53
C ASP A 222 2.86 19.67 16.77
N ILE A 223 1.55 19.93 16.73
CA ILE A 223 0.51 18.94 16.93
C ILE A 223 0.41 17.95 15.77
N ASN A 224 0.89 18.35 14.59
CA ASN A 224 0.82 17.56 13.37
C ASN A 224 2.05 16.65 13.19
N TYR A 225 3.12 16.84 13.96
CA TYR A 225 4.39 16.12 13.75
C TYR A 225 4.22 14.60 13.62
N TYR A 226 3.50 13.97 14.56
CA TYR A 226 3.32 12.53 14.54
C TYR A 226 2.32 12.07 13.47
N PHE A 227 1.35 12.91 13.10
CA PHE A 227 0.45 12.63 11.98
C PHE A 227 1.20 12.66 10.65
N ASP A 228 2.01 13.68 10.42
CA ASP A 228 2.85 13.83 9.23
C ASP A 228 3.91 12.72 9.17
N LEU A 229 4.46 12.31 10.32
CA LEU A 229 5.37 11.18 10.41
C LEU A 229 4.68 9.85 10.08
N ALA A 230 3.47 9.61 10.60
CA ALA A 230 2.70 8.40 10.29
C ALA A 230 2.37 8.33 8.80
N THR A 231 1.94 9.44 8.23
CA THR A 231 1.71 9.62 6.78
C THR A 231 2.97 9.34 5.96
N ALA A 232 4.10 9.93 6.34
CA ALA A 232 5.37 9.70 5.63
C ALA A 232 5.82 8.23 5.71
N ARG A 233 5.57 7.57 6.84
CA ARG A 233 5.92 6.16 7.03
C ARG A 233 5.03 5.22 6.21
N ILE A 234 3.72 5.44 6.13
CA ILE A 234 2.85 4.61 5.29
C ILE A 234 3.20 4.78 3.81
N ASN A 235 3.45 6.01 3.35
CA ASN A 235 3.83 6.31 1.96
C ASN A 235 5.23 5.76 1.58
N SER A 236 6.10 5.51 2.56
CA SER A 236 7.43 4.92 2.33
C SER A 236 7.46 3.40 2.51
N GLY A 237 6.30 2.76 2.58
CA GLY A 237 6.20 1.30 2.72
C GLY A 237 6.43 0.77 4.13
N ASN A 238 6.32 1.61 5.16
CA ASN A 238 6.53 1.25 6.56
C ASN A 238 5.23 1.41 7.40
N PRO A 239 4.23 0.53 7.17
CA PRO A 239 2.94 0.63 7.86
C PRO A 239 3.06 0.36 9.37
N LEU A 240 4.00 -0.49 9.81
CA LEU A 240 4.26 -0.70 11.25
C LEU A 240 4.79 0.57 11.93
N GLY A 241 5.70 1.28 11.26
CA GLY A 241 6.16 2.57 11.74
C GLY A 241 5.04 3.62 11.71
N ALA A 242 4.12 3.57 10.74
CA ALA A 242 2.97 4.47 10.70
C ALA A 242 2.06 4.27 11.91
N ILE A 243 1.78 3.01 12.28
CA ILE A 243 1.04 2.63 13.49
C ILE A 243 1.73 3.22 14.73
N GLU A 244 3.04 3.02 14.88
CA GLU A 244 3.79 3.54 16.03
C GLU A 244 3.70 5.07 16.14
N ALA A 245 3.81 5.79 15.02
CA ALA A 245 3.70 7.24 15.00
C ALA A 245 2.27 7.71 15.33
N ALA A 246 1.25 7.03 14.82
CA ALA A 246 -0.15 7.30 15.18
C ALA A 246 -0.42 7.06 16.68
N ASP A 247 0.09 5.95 17.24
CA ASP A 247 -0.02 5.66 18.67
C ASP A 247 0.68 6.76 19.52
N GLN A 248 1.84 7.26 19.08
CA GLN A 248 2.53 8.40 19.71
C GLN A 248 1.70 9.70 19.65
N ALA A 249 0.96 9.92 18.57
CA ALA A 249 0.03 11.05 18.48
C ALA A 249 -1.08 10.94 19.54
N VAL A 250 -1.71 9.76 19.66
CA VAL A 250 -2.76 9.51 20.67
C VAL A 250 -2.22 9.72 22.08
N GLU A 251 -1.03 9.19 22.40
CA GLU A 251 -0.39 9.36 23.69
C GLU A 251 -0.14 10.83 23.99
N GLN A 252 0.46 11.57 23.05
CA GLN A 252 0.72 12.99 23.21
C GLN A 252 -0.57 13.77 23.50
N PHE A 253 -1.63 13.54 22.72
CA PHE A 253 -2.91 14.21 22.86
C PHE A 253 -3.58 13.93 24.22
N SER A 254 -3.59 12.68 24.66
CA SER A 254 -4.18 12.29 25.96
C SER A 254 -3.42 12.91 27.15
N GLY A 255 -2.11 13.15 27.00
CA GLY A 255 -1.25 13.73 28.03
C GLY A 255 -1.29 15.26 28.15
N LEU A 256 -1.87 15.98 27.18
CA LEU A 256 -1.78 17.45 27.08
C LEU A 256 -2.30 18.17 28.33
N GLY A 257 -3.44 17.75 28.88
CA GLY A 257 -4.02 18.39 30.07
C GLY A 257 -3.13 18.27 31.31
N ALA A 258 -2.57 17.08 31.55
CA ALA A 258 -1.66 16.83 32.67
C ALA A 258 -0.33 17.58 32.51
N ALA A 259 0.18 17.68 31.28
CA ALA A 259 1.37 18.48 30.97
C ALA A 259 1.12 19.99 31.20
N GLY A 260 -0.05 20.49 30.81
CA GLY A 260 -0.47 21.87 31.04
C GLY A 260 -0.54 22.23 32.52
N LEU A 261 -1.17 21.38 33.34
CA LEU A 261 -1.23 21.54 34.79
C LEU A 261 0.16 21.63 35.42
N ARG A 262 1.12 20.81 34.99
CA ARG A 262 2.52 20.87 35.49
C ARG A 262 3.20 22.19 35.12
N LYS A 263 3.04 22.66 33.87
CA LYS A 263 3.63 23.92 33.40
C LYS A 263 3.03 25.14 34.12
N ILE A 264 1.71 25.16 34.33
CA ILE A 264 1.02 26.24 35.05
C ILE A 264 1.35 26.22 36.54
N GLY A 265 1.36 25.03 37.16
CA GLY A 265 1.76 24.86 38.55
C GLY A 265 3.17 25.39 38.82
N LEU A 266 4.13 25.11 37.94
CA LEU A 266 5.49 25.64 38.03
C LEU A 266 5.52 27.18 37.94
N ARG A 267 4.77 27.78 37.00
CA ARG A 267 4.68 29.25 36.86
C ARG A 267 3.99 29.91 38.05
N ALA A 268 2.96 29.28 38.61
CA ALA A 268 2.27 29.75 39.80
C ALA A 268 3.19 29.71 41.03
N VAL A 269 4.01 28.66 41.19
CA VAL A 269 5.01 28.58 42.26
C VAL A 269 6.07 29.66 42.11
N ILE A 270 6.62 29.87 40.90
CA ILE A 270 7.59 30.95 40.65
C ILE A 270 6.97 32.32 40.93
N GLY A 271 5.75 32.57 40.48
CA GLY A 271 5.02 33.81 40.77
C GLY A 271 4.80 34.03 42.27
N ALA A 272 4.41 32.98 43.00
CA ALA A 272 4.25 33.05 44.45
C ALA A 272 5.57 33.34 45.18
N VAL A 273 6.69 32.74 44.73
CA VAL A 273 8.04 33.01 45.27
C VAL A 273 8.45 34.46 44.99
N LEU A 274 8.25 34.97 43.78
CA LEU A 274 8.58 36.35 43.43
C LEU A 274 7.75 37.35 44.24
N LEU A 275 6.45 37.10 44.43
CA LEU A 275 5.59 37.93 45.28
C LEU A 275 6.02 37.89 46.75
N ALA A 276 6.42 36.72 47.27
CA ALA A 276 6.94 36.60 48.62
C ALA A 276 8.25 37.37 48.81
N LEU A 277 9.16 37.30 47.83
CA LEU A 277 10.42 38.06 47.83
C LEU A 277 10.19 39.58 47.75
N ALA A 278 9.26 40.03 46.89
CA ALA A 278 8.88 41.44 46.81
C ALA A 278 8.26 41.94 48.13
N GLY A 279 7.35 41.17 48.73
CA GLY A 279 6.77 41.48 50.04
C GLY A 279 7.82 41.52 51.16
N PHE A 280 8.80 40.62 51.13
CA PHE A 280 9.92 40.62 52.07
C PHE A 280 10.81 41.85 51.89
N ALA A 281 11.17 42.21 50.66
CA ALA A 281 11.95 43.41 50.35
C ALA A 281 11.25 44.69 50.81
N ILE A 282 9.93 44.80 50.60
CA ILE A 282 9.12 45.94 51.06
C ILE A 282 9.13 46.02 52.59
N ARG A 283 8.91 44.90 53.31
CA ARG A 283 8.96 44.88 54.77
C ARG A 283 10.35 45.24 55.32
N LEU A 284 11.41 44.74 54.68
CA LEU A 284 12.79 45.07 55.04
C LEU A 284 13.09 46.56 54.82
N GLY A 285 12.63 47.12 53.71
CA GLY A 285 12.71 48.57 53.42
C GLY A 285 11.99 49.42 54.46
N ILE A 286 10.76 49.04 54.85
CA ILE A 286 9.98 49.72 55.89
C ILE A 286 10.67 49.60 57.26
N ALA A 287 11.21 48.44 57.61
CA ALA A 287 11.92 48.22 58.87
C ALA A 287 13.22 49.04 58.96
N LEU A 288 13.97 49.15 57.85
CA LEU A 288 15.17 49.97 57.74
C LEU A 288 14.85 51.48 57.75
N ALA A 289 13.74 51.89 57.13
CA ALA A 289 13.25 53.28 57.18
C ALA A 289 12.79 53.67 58.59
N ARG A 290 12.13 52.75 59.32
CA ARG A 290 11.76 52.96 60.73
C ARG A 290 12.97 53.04 61.65
N ARG A 291 14.06 52.29 61.38
CA ARG A 291 15.32 52.41 62.14
C ARG A 291 16.08 53.71 61.88
N ARG A 292 15.81 54.42 60.78
CA ARG A 292 16.40 55.74 60.48
C ARG A 292 15.58 56.91 61.04
N SER A 293 14.45 56.65 61.70
CA SER A 293 13.59 57.69 62.24
C SER A 293 13.78 57.85 63.76
N SER A 294 14.78 58.68 64.12
CA SER A 294 14.98 59.43 65.38
C SER A 294 15.64 58.73 66.59
N PRO A 295 16.43 59.44 67.45
CA PRO A 295 16.38 60.90 67.72
C PRO A 295 17.75 61.64 67.86
N THR A 296 17.85 62.89 67.36
CA THR A 296 18.84 63.86 67.85
C THR A 296 18.32 64.57 69.10
N LEU A 297 18.90 64.24 70.25
CA LEU A 297 18.88 65.05 71.48
C LEU A 297 19.86 66.22 71.30
N ARG A 298 19.37 67.46 71.44
CA ARG A 298 20.20 68.65 71.68
C ARG A 298 19.53 69.47 72.80
N LEU A 299 20.25 69.60 73.91
CA LEU A 299 19.89 70.32 75.13
C LEU A 299 20.12 71.84 74.96
N ASP A 300 19.28 72.60 75.65
CA ASP A 300 19.17 74.06 75.75
C ASP A 300 20.46 74.82 76.07
N ALA A 301 20.55 76.09 75.60
CA ALA A 301 20.38 77.27 76.47
C ALA A 301 20.88 78.60 75.84
N LEU A 302 19.99 79.59 75.92
CA LEU A 302 20.21 81.02 76.19
C LEU A 302 20.72 81.98 75.09
N GLU A 303 19.78 82.86 74.71
CA GLU A 303 19.83 84.31 74.97
C GLU A 303 20.50 85.24 73.94
N GLY A 304 19.71 86.19 73.42
CA GLY A 304 20.17 87.55 73.11
C GLY A 304 20.00 88.03 71.66
N GLY A 305 19.19 89.09 71.51
CA GLY A 305 19.51 90.19 70.59
C GLY A 305 18.73 90.23 69.29
N ASP A 306 17.74 91.13 69.26
CA ASP A 306 17.55 92.21 68.28
C ASP A 306 18.25 92.04 66.90
N ASP A 307 17.51 92.17 65.80
CA ASP A 307 17.28 93.47 65.16
C ASP A 307 16.87 93.33 63.67
N GLU A 308 16.10 94.31 63.23
CA GLU A 308 16.06 94.91 61.90
C GLU A 308 16.03 94.06 60.60
N SER A 309 14.85 94.11 59.98
CA SER A 309 14.61 94.87 58.73
C SER A 309 14.96 94.28 57.35
N ILE A 310 13.96 94.47 56.46
CA ILE A 310 14.06 94.98 55.08
C ILE A 310 14.25 93.98 53.91
N ASP A 311 13.23 94.05 53.03
CA ASP A 311 13.18 93.96 51.56
C ASP A 311 13.49 92.62 50.84
N ARG A 312 12.52 92.04 50.11
CA ARG A 312 12.00 92.35 48.74
C ARG A 312 12.79 91.64 47.63
N VAL A 313 12.01 90.94 46.79
CA VAL A 313 12.11 90.86 45.30
C VAL A 313 13.34 90.08 44.78
N ALA A 314 13.27 89.13 43.85
CA ALA A 314 12.31 88.78 42.80
C ALA A 314 12.25 87.25 42.61
#